data_AF-A0A9D1M2H0-F1
#
_entry.id   AF-A0A9D1M2H0-F1
#
_cell.length_a   1.000
_cell.length_b   1.000
_cell.length_c   1.000
_cell.angle_alpha   90.00
_cell.angle_beta   90.00
_cell.angle_gamma   90.00
#
_symmetry.space_group_name_H-M   'P 1'
#
loop_
_entity.id
_entity.type
_entity.pdbx_description
1 polymer ?
#
loop_
_entity_poly.entity_id
_entity_poly.type
_entity_poly.pdbx_seq_one_letter_code
_entity_poly.pdbx_strand_id
1 'polypeptide(L)' 'MKKFLIAMINLYKKFISPILESFHIHCKYYPTCSEYAKQAIEKYGVIKGIFLSIKR' A
#
# COMPACT_ATOMS: atom_id res chain seq x y z
N MET A 1 11.04 -9.62 -8.48
CA MET A 1 10.03 -8.62 -8.86
C MET A 1 9.01 -8.30 -7.76
N LYS A 2 8.22 -9.26 -7.25
CA LYS A 2 7.15 -9.03 -6.25
C LYS A 2 7.62 -8.36 -4.94
N LYS A 3 8.72 -8.88 -4.39
CA LYS A 3 9.33 -8.37 -3.14
C LYS A 3 9.91 -6.97 -3.27
N PHE A 4 10.40 -6.58 -4.45
CA PHE A 4 10.99 -5.24 -4.66
C PHE A 4 9.92 -4.15 -4.56
N LEU A 5 8.75 -4.41 -5.14
CA LEU A 5 7.65 -3.46 -5.08
C LEU A 5 7.01 -3.39 -3.69
N ILE A 6 6.83 -4.55 -3.04
CA ILE A 6 6.38 -4.61 -1.64
C ILE A 6 7.40 -3.93 -0.72
N ALA A 7 8.71 -4.06 -1.00
CA ALA A 7 9.76 -3.36 -0.29
C ALA A 7 9.69 -1.86 -0.50
N MET A 8 9.46 -1.36 -1.73
CA MET A 8 9.20 0.06 -1.98
C MET A 8 7.95 0.57 -1.25
N ILE A 9 6.85 -0.20 -1.26
CA ILE A 9 5.62 0.16 -0.55
C ILE A 9 5.85 0.13 0.96
N ASN A 10 6.62 -0.81 1.50
CA ASN A 10 6.98 -0.83 2.92
C ASN A 10 7.95 0.31 3.28
N LEU A 11 8.88 0.67 2.38
CA LEU A 11 9.78 1.81 2.59
C LEU A 11 8.95 3.09 2.63
N TYR A 12 8.05 3.24 1.66
CA TYR A 12 7.08 4.33 1.62
C TYR A 12 6.23 4.33 2.88
N LYS A 13 5.62 3.20 3.28
CA LYS A 13 4.86 3.06 4.54
C LYS A 13 5.73 3.41 5.75
N LYS A 14 7.01 3.05 5.80
CA LYS A 14 7.91 3.35 6.93
C LYS A 14 8.30 4.83 7.00
N PHE A 15 8.48 5.48 5.86
CA PHE A 15 8.72 6.93 5.78
C PHE A 15 7.44 7.74 6.03
N ILE A 16 6.29 7.22 5.59
CA ILE A 16 5.01 7.93 5.68
C ILE A 16 4.22 7.60 6.95
N SER A 17 4.43 6.46 7.62
CA SER A 17 3.80 6.12 8.90
C SER A 17 4.05 7.17 9.99
N PRO A 18 5.28 7.68 10.22
CA PRO A 18 5.49 8.75 11.20
C PRO A 18 4.82 10.08 10.80
N ILE A 19 4.66 10.31 9.49
CA ILE A 19 3.98 11.49 8.94
C ILE A 19 2.46 11.37 9.05
N LEU A 20 1.88 10.21 8.77
CA LEU A 20 0.45 9.93 8.89
C LEU A 20 0.01 9.90 10.36
N GLU A 21 0.87 9.38 11.25
CA GLU A 21 0.67 9.42 12.70
C GLU A 21 0.75 10.87 13.21
N SER A 22 1.71 11.67 12.73
CA SER A 22 1.77 13.12 13.02
C SER A 22 0.57 13.90 12.47
N PHE A 23 0.00 13.48 11.33
CA PHE A 23 -1.15 14.14 10.71
C PHE A 23 -2.51 13.62 11.19
N HIS A 24 -2.55 12.68 12.16
CA HIS A 24 -3.80 12.06 12.65
C HIS A 24 -4.66 11.48 11.52
N ILE A 25 -4.05 10.94 10.46
CA ILE A 25 -4.78 10.36 9.34
C ILE A 25 -5.17 8.93 9.72
N HIS A 26 -6.27 8.82 10.45
CA HIS A 26 -6.96 7.56 10.66
C HIS A 26 -7.83 7.30 9.42
N CYS A 27 -7.40 6.38 8.55
CA CYS A 27 -8.24 5.91 7.45
C CYS A 27 -9.58 5.40 8.00
N LYS A 28 -10.67 6.10 7.69
CA LYS A 28 -12.05 5.69 8.03
C LYS A 28 -12.45 4.36 7.36
N TYR A 29 -11.79 4.03 6.25
CA TYR A 29 -12.03 2.81 5.47
C TYR A 29 -10.95 1.77 5.78
N TYR A 30 -11.38 0.65 6.36
CA TYR A 30 -10.56 -0.55 6.59
C TYR A 30 -10.91 -1.60 5.53
N PRO A 31 -9.94 -2.22 4.84
CA PRO A 31 -8.49 -1.99 4.91
C PRO A 31 -8.05 -0.68 4.22
N THR A 32 -6.94 -0.11 4.67
CA THR A 32 -6.36 1.12 4.08
C THR A 32 -5.96 0.91 2.62
N CYS A 33 -5.90 1.98 1.81
CA CYS A 33 -5.46 1.88 0.40
C CYS A 33 -4.09 1.20 0.26
N SER A 34 -3.16 1.47 1.18
CA SER A 34 -1.84 0.85 1.20
C SER A 34 -1.90 -0.65 1.52
N GLU A 35 -2.78 -1.07 2.44
CA GLU A 35 -2.98 -2.48 2.76
C GLU A 35 -3.67 -3.23 1.61
N TYR A 36 -4.68 -2.61 0.99
CA TYR A 36 -5.36 -3.14 -0.19
C TYR A 36 -4.39 -3.33 -1.35
N ALA A 37 -3.55 -2.33 -1.62
CA ALA A 37 -2.52 -2.42 -2.65
C ALA A 37 -1.54 -3.56 -2.38
N LYS A 38 -1.13 -3.73 -1.11
CA LYS A 38 -0.26 -4.82 -0.70
C LYS A 38 -0.93 -6.19 -0.92
N GLN A 39 -2.18 -6.36 -0.49
CA GLN A 39 -2.95 -7.59 -0.72
C GLN A 39 -3.16 -7.87 -2.21
N ALA A 40 -3.46 -6.85 -3.02
CA ALA A 40 -3.64 -7.00 -4.46
C ALA A 40 -2.34 -7.40 -5.17
N ILE A 41 -1.20 -6.83 -4.76
CA ILE A 41 0.13 -7.20 -5.28
C ILE A 41 0.52 -8.62 -4.84
N GLU A 42 0.18 -9.02 -3.63
CA GLU A 42 0.47 -10.36 -3.11
C GLU A 42 -0.37 -11.43 -3.81
N LYS A 43 -1.65 -11.15 -4.06
CA LYS A 43 -2.61 -12.10 -4.66
C LYS A 43 -2.55 -12.17 -6.18
N TYR A 44 -2.38 -11.03 -6.87
CA TYR A 44 -2.41 -10.95 -8.34
C TYR A 44 -1.05 -10.65 -8.98
N GLY A 45 -0.01 -10.39 -8.18
CA GLY A 45 1.30 -9.94 -8.65
C GLY A 45 1.36 -8.42 -8.87
N VAL A 46 2.58 -7.91 -9.07
CA VAL A 46 2.89 -6.46 -9.12
C VAL A 46 2.06 -5.70 -10.16
N ILE A 47 2.01 -6.22 -11.38
CA ILE A 47 1.41 -5.52 -12.53
C ILE A 47 -0.11 -5.43 -12.36
N LYS A 48 -0.77 -6.56 -12.05
CA LYS A 48 -2.23 -6.59 -11.79
C LYS A 48 -2.59 -5.89 -10.48
N GLY A 49 -1.74 -5.99 -9.46
CA GLY A 49 -1.96 -5.35 -8.16
C GLY A 49 -1.89 -3.82 -8.22
N ILE A 50 -0.93 -3.25 -8.96
CA ILE A 50 -0.90 -1.81 -9.26
C ILE A 50 -2.16 -1.42 -10.04
N PHE A 51 -2.49 -2.16 -11.10
CA PHE A 51 -3.64 -1.84 -11.93
C PHE A 51 -4.96 -1.85 -11.15
N LEU A 52 -5.18 -2.84 -10.28
CA LEU A 52 -6.36 -2.87 -9.39
C LEU A 52 -6.34 -1.75 -8.34
N SER A 53 -5.17 -1.33 -7.87
CA SER A 53 -5.05 -0.27 -6.86
C SER A 53 -5.33 1.12 -7.44
N ILE A 54 -4.96 1.35 -8.70
CA ILE A 54 -5.23 2.60 -9.42
C ILE A 54 -6.67 2.62 -9.95
N LYS A 55 -7.24 1.47 -10.31
CA LYS A 55 -8.60 1.35 -10.85
C LYS A 55 -9.70 1.39 -9.77
N ARG A 56 -9.39 1.86 -8.55
CA ARG A 56 -10.37 2.00 -7.46
C ARG A 56 -11.15 3.30 -7.61
#